data_AF-A0A7X7YVY5-F1
#
_entry.id   AF-A0A7X7YVY5-F1
#
_cell.length_a   1.000
_cell.length_b   1.000
_cell.length_c   1.000
_cell.angle_alpha   90.00
_cell.angle_beta   90.00
_cell.angle_gamma   90.00
#
_symmetry.space_group_name_H-M   'P 1'
#
loop_
_entity.id
_entity.type
_entity.pdbx_description
1 polymer ?
#
loop_
_entity_poly.entity_id
_entity_poly.type
_entity_poly.pdbx_seq_one_letter_code
_entity_poly.pdbx_strand_id
1 'polypeptide(L)'
;MDSFKGSLTAVRACEIVADAIRRQRPDAIVAARPMADGGEGTAVTLMAAAGGEWVPVEVMGPLPEMRVNAGFVWLPDTRAAVVEMATASGLPLLKPDQYNPLKTTTYGTGQLIQAAIERGADQVLLAIGGSATVDGGVGAAMALGWRFLDSDGRDIGLGGGALSEIREILPPADGAGAPCPVTRGPKDERRATSDERRLDRRPMAVKVLCDVDNPLCGEHGAARVYGPQKGATPEMVEILDANLAHLAERIKNQLGENIKDLPGSGAAGGLAAGAVAFMDARLVSGVDEVIAQNGLCQELADADWVITGEGRFDTQSL
;
A
#
# COMPACT_ATOMS: atom_id res chain seq x y z
N MET A 1 -17.76 12.54 3.77
CA MET A 1 -18.07 12.14 2.38
C MET A 1 -16.84 11.49 1.79
N ASP A 2 -17.00 10.52 0.89
CA ASP A 2 -15.90 9.98 0.10
C ASP A 2 -15.68 10.81 -1.18
N SER A 3 -14.62 10.50 -1.91
CA SER A 3 -14.31 11.05 -3.22
C SER A 3 -15.40 10.75 -4.25
N PHE A 4 -15.51 11.64 -5.23
CA PHE A 4 -16.25 11.38 -6.44
C PHE A 4 -15.22 11.01 -7.49
N LYS A 5 -14.96 9.70 -7.63
CA LYS A 5 -13.88 9.14 -8.47
C LYS A 5 -13.81 9.89 -9.80
N GLY A 6 -12.61 10.32 -10.20
CA GLY A 6 -12.37 11.07 -11.44
C GLY A 6 -12.95 12.49 -11.51
N SER A 7 -13.51 13.04 -10.41
CA SER A 7 -14.14 14.36 -10.38
C SER A 7 -13.73 15.21 -9.17
N LEU A 8 -14.15 14.85 -7.95
CA LEU A 8 -13.91 15.63 -6.73
C LEU A 8 -13.17 14.78 -5.70
N THR A 9 -12.22 15.39 -5.00
CA THR A 9 -11.64 14.79 -3.80
C THR A 9 -12.66 14.78 -2.66
N ALA A 10 -12.51 13.87 -1.69
CA ALA A 10 -13.36 13.82 -0.50
C ALA A 10 -13.37 15.16 0.25
N VAL A 11 -12.18 15.79 0.38
CA VAL A 11 -12.02 17.12 0.98
C VAL A 11 -12.86 18.15 0.23
N ARG A 12 -12.75 18.21 -1.10
CA ARG A 12 -13.47 19.20 -1.90
C ARG A 12 -14.98 18.98 -1.89
N ALA A 13 -15.43 17.72 -1.90
CA ALA A 13 -16.84 17.38 -1.76
C ALA A 13 -17.39 17.87 -0.41
N CYS A 14 -16.67 17.61 0.68
CA CYS A 14 -17.02 18.11 2.02
C CYS A 14 -17.08 19.64 2.08
N GLU A 15 -16.11 20.35 1.49
CA GLU A 15 -16.13 21.82 1.42
C GLU A 15 -17.36 22.36 0.69
N ILE A 16 -17.68 21.81 -0.48
CA ILE A 16 -18.83 22.24 -1.30
C ILE A 16 -20.14 22.08 -0.53
N VAL A 17 -20.32 20.93 0.13
CA VAL A 17 -21.52 20.65 0.92
C VAL A 17 -21.58 21.56 2.16
N ALA A 18 -20.46 21.73 2.86
CA ALA A 18 -20.40 22.61 4.03
C ALA A 18 -20.74 24.06 3.68
N ASP A 19 -20.22 24.57 2.56
CA ASP A 19 -20.51 25.91 2.08
C ASP A 19 -21.98 26.07 1.68
N ALA A 20 -22.57 25.06 1.02
CA ALA A 20 -23.98 25.09 0.64
C ALA A 20 -24.89 25.13 1.88
N ILE A 21 -24.57 24.36 2.93
CA ILE A 21 -25.32 24.35 4.19
C ILE A 21 -25.21 25.71 4.86
N ARG A 22 -24.01 26.26 5.03
CA ARG A 22 -23.80 27.56 5.71
C ARG A 22 -24.50 28.71 5.00
N ARG A 23 -24.62 28.67 3.67
CA ARG A 23 -25.39 29.68 2.91
C ARG A 23 -26.87 29.67 3.23
N GLN A 24 -27.45 28.49 3.47
CA GLN A 24 -28.89 28.34 3.76
C GLN A 24 -29.21 28.38 5.26
N ARG A 25 -28.25 27.97 6.10
CA ARG A 25 -28.35 27.90 7.56
C ARG A 25 -27.05 28.45 8.18
N PRO A 26 -26.92 29.78 8.31
CA PRO A 26 -25.72 30.41 8.87
C PRO A 26 -25.47 30.05 10.35
N ASP A 27 -26.51 29.61 11.06
CA ASP A 27 -26.49 29.15 12.45
C ASP A 27 -25.99 27.70 12.60
N ALA A 28 -25.88 26.93 11.51
CA ALA A 28 -25.48 25.54 11.57
C ALA A 28 -23.99 25.38 11.92
N ILE A 29 -23.71 24.53 12.90
CA ILE A 29 -22.36 24.04 13.19
C ILE A 29 -22.08 22.90 12.22
N VAL A 30 -21.09 23.07 11.35
CA VAL A 30 -20.76 22.09 10.32
C VAL A 30 -19.36 21.54 10.56
N ALA A 31 -19.29 20.28 10.97
CA ALA A 31 -18.06 19.49 11.04
C ALA A 31 -17.86 18.72 9.73
N ALA A 32 -16.81 19.06 8.97
CA ALA A 32 -16.47 18.37 7.74
C ALA A 32 -15.49 17.23 8.03
N ARG A 33 -15.92 15.98 7.77
CA ARG A 33 -15.09 14.77 7.91
C ARG A 33 -14.96 14.07 6.54
N PRO A 34 -13.90 14.36 5.77
CA PRO A 34 -13.58 13.61 4.56
C PRO A 34 -13.30 12.14 4.91
N MET A 35 -13.83 11.23 4.10
CA MET A 35 -13.69 9.79 4.24
C MET A 35 -12.88 9.22 3.07
N ALA A 36 -12.33 8.03 3.28
CA ALA A 36 -11.67 7.23 2.26
C ALA A 36 -11.72 5.75 2.68
N ASP A 37 -11.52 4.84 1.73
CA ASP A 37 -11.56 3.38 1.88
C ASP A 37 -10.16 2.72 1.81
N GLY A 38 -9.09 3.50 2.01
CA GLY A 38 -7.72 3.02 1.78
C GLY A 38 -7.28 3.06 0.31
N GLY A 39 -8.15 3.52 -0.58
CA GLY A 39 -7.87 3.77 -1.99
C GLY A 39 -7.15 5.09 -2.29
N GLU A 40 -7.28 5.54 -3.54
CA GLU A 40 -6.70 6.79 -4.02
C GLU A 40 -7.25 8.00 -3.24
N GLY A 41 -6.37 8.92 -2.84
CA GLY A 41 -6.74 10.11 -2.07
C GLY A 41 -6.88 9.88 -0.56
N THR A 42 -6.62 8.66 -0.08
CA THR A 42 -6.60 8.36 1.36
C THR A 42 -5.52 9.16 2.09
N ALA A 43 -4.33 9.31 1.50
CA ALA A 43 -3.25 10.06 2.15
C ALA A 43 -3.63 11.53 2.35
N VAL A 44 -4.21 12.18 1.32
CA VAL A 44 -4.67 13.57 1.41
C VAL A 44 -5.79 13.72 2.45
N THR A 45 -6.70 12.74 2.53
CA THR A 45 -7.79 12.73 3.51
C THR A 45 -7.26 12.63 4.94
N LEU A 46 -6.34 11.70 5.20
CA LEU A 46 -5.71 11.55 6.52
C LEU A 46 -4.83 12.75 6.87
N MET A 47 -4.11 13.32 5.91
CA MET A 47 -3.32 14.55 6.09
C MET A 47 -4.20 15.71 6.55
N ALA A 48 -5.34 15.94 5.88
CA ALA A 48 -6.28 17.00 6.21
C ALA A 48 -6.93 16.80 7.58
N ALA A 49 -7.18 15.55 7.98
CA ALA A 49 -7.80 15.23 9.27
C ALA A 49 -6.83 15.32 10.46
N ALA A 50 -5.57 14.91 10.29
CA ALA A 50 -4.59 14.75 11.37
C ALA A 50 -3.47 15.79 11.40
N GLY A 51 -3.51 16.81 10.52
CA GLY A 51 -2.48 17.86 10.49
C GLY A 51 -1.13 17.39 9.96
N GLY A 52 -1.14 16.48 8.99
CA GLY A 52 0.07 15.88 8.42
C GLY A 52 0.86 16.80 7.49
N GLU A 53 2.15 16.49 7.32
CA GLU A 53 3.06 17.16 6.39
C GLU A 53 3.31 16.28 5.16
N TRP A 54 3.19 16.84 3.95
CA TRP A 54 3.61 16.12 2.75
C TRP A 54 5.14 16.12 2.61
N VAL A 55 5.75 14.94 2.55
CA VAL A 55 7.19 14.75 2.35
C VAL A 55 7.43 14.28 0.92
N PRO A 56 7.96 15.14 0.02
CA PRO A 56 8.22 14.77 -1.36
C PRO A 56 9.47 13.87 -1.47
N VAL A 57 9.39 12.85 -2.32
CA VAL A 57 10.50 11.94 -2.60
C VAL A 57 10.48 11.58 -4.09
N GLU A 58 11.62 11.70 -4.77
CA GLU A 58 11.77 11.16 -6.13
C GLU A 58 12.01 9.66 -6.04
N VAL A 59 11.15 8.88 -6.70
CA VAL A 59 11.20 7.40 -6.69
C VAL A 59 11.07 6.84 -8.10
N MET A 60 11.34 5.55 -8.24
CA MET A 60 11.03 4.79 -9.45
C MET A 60 9.52 4.78 -9.69
N GLY A 61 9.09 5.03 -10.92
CA GLY A 61 7.69 4.89 -11.31
C GLY A 61 7.28 3.42 -11.47
N PRO A 62 6.09 3.14 -12.05
CA PRO A 62 5.67 1.76 -12.30
C PRO A 62 6.56 1.03 -13.31
N LEU A 63 7.33 1.75 -14.15
CA LEU A 63 8.31 1.17 -15.08
C LEU A 63 9.74 1.43 -14.59
N PRO A 64 10.70 0.50 -14.73
CA PRO A 64 12.06 0.63 -14.18
C PRO A 64 12.81 1.91 -14.57
N GLU A 65 12.62 2.36 -15.81
CA GLU A 65 13.22 3.56 -16.39
C GLU A 65 12.51 4.86 -15.98
N MET A 66 11.30 4.77 -15.42
CA MET A 66 10.49 5.93 -15.04
C MET A 66 10.94 6.50 -13.69
N ARG A 67 10.95 7.83 -13.57
CA ARG A 67 11.11 8.55 -12.31
C ARG A 67 9.90 9.43 -12.08
N VAL A 68 9.41 9.45 -10.84
CA VAL A 68 8.23 10.21 -10.45
C VAL A 68 8.51 10.98 -9.17
N ASN A 69 8.02 12.22 -9.11
CA ASN A 69 8.00 13.00 -7.88
C ASN A 69 6.76 12.58 -7.09
N ALA A 70 6.96 11.66 -6.16
CA ALA A 70 5.94 11.15 -5.26
C ALA A 70 6.16 11.72 -3.86
N GLY A 71 5.62 11.05 -2.85
CA GLY A 71 5.82 11.40 -1.46
C GLY A 71 4.93 10.58 -0.54
N PHE A 72 5.01 10.89 0.74
CA PHE A 72 4.16 10.32 1.77
C PHE A 72 3.74 11.41 2.75
N VAL A 73 2.68 11.16 3.52
CA VAL A 73 2.24 12.06 4.58
C VAL A 73 2.94 11.68 5.87
N TRP A 74 3.58 12.63 6.53
CA TRP A 74 4.18 12.49 7.84
C TRP A 74 3.23 13.02 8.92
N LEU A 75 2.90 12.20 9.91
CA LEU A 75 2.09 12.57 11.07
C LEU A 75 3.01 12.70 12.29
N PRO A 76 3.45 13.93 12.67
CA PRO A 76 4.48 14.11 13.70
C PRO A 76 4.04 13.64 15.09
N ASP A 77 2.76 13.82 15.44
CA ASP A 77 2.23 13.50 16.77
C ASP A 77 2.20 12.00 17.06
N THR A 78 1.87 11.20 16.05
CA THR A 78 1.80 9.74 16.15
C THR A 78 3.05 9.04 15.62
N ARG A 79 3.98 9.80 15.00
CA ARG A 79 5.14 9.29 14.26
C ARG A 79 4.75 8.25 13.20
N ALA A 80 3.57 8.40 12.62
CA ALA A 80 3.07 7.55 11.54
C ALA A 80 3.35 8.17 10.18
N ALA A 81 3.53 7.34 9.16
CA ALA A 81 3.61 7.74 7.78
C ALA A 81 2.46 7.12 6.97
N VAL A 82 1.77 7.91 6.17
CA VAL A 82 0.78 7.40 5.20
C VAL A 82 1.42 7.34 3.83
N VAL A 83 1.62 6.12 3.33
CA VAL A 83 2.18 5.85 2.00
C VAL A 83 1.04 5.44 1.08
N GLU A 84 0.83 6.20 0.01
CA GLU A 84 -0.17 5.87 -1.01
C GLU A 84 0.54 5.33 -2.26
N MET A 85 0.40 4.02 -2.48
CA MET A 85 1.18 3.32 -3.51
C MET A 85 0.91 3.87 -4.92
N ALA A 86 -0.30 4.39 -5.18
CA ALA A 86 -0.66 4.96 -6.47
C ALA A 86 0.24 6.12 -6.91
N THR A 87 0.85 6.83 -5.95
CA THR A 87 1.73 7.97 -6.24
C THR A 87 3.09 7.54 -6.81
N ALA A 88 3.51 6.29 -6.58
CA ALA A 88 4.77 5.74 -7.10
C ALA A 88 4.55 4.61 -8.12
N SER A 89 3.55 3.76 -7.89
CA SER A 89 3.32 2.49 -8.60
C SER A 89 1.87 2.40 -9.14
N GLY A 90 1.19 3.53 -9.30
CA GLY A 90 -0.21 3.60 -9.73
C GLY A 90 -0.43 3.65 -11.24
N LEU A 91 -1.62 3.23 -11.64
CA LEU A 91 -2.11 3.25 -13.03
C LEU A 91 -2.20 4.66 -13.63
N PRO A 92 -2.61 5.72 -12.88
CA PRO A 92 -2.66 7.09 -13.41
C PRO A 92 -1.32 7.67 -13.89
N LEU A 93 -0.19 7.07 -13.49
CA LEU A 93 1.15 7.46 -13.92
C LEU A 93 1.51 6.95 -15.33
N LEU A 94 0.72 6.01 -15.86
CA LEU A 94 0.97 5.36 -17.14
C LEU A 94 0.00 5.88 -18.20
N LYS A 95 0.51 5.98 -19.43
CA LYS A 95 -0.34 6.09 -20.62
C LYS A 95 -0.91 4.71 -20.97
N PRO A 96 -2.08 4.62 -21.63
CA PRO A 96 -2.69 3.34 -21.99
C PRO A 96 -1.79 2.39 -22.79
N ASP A 97 -0.89 2.91 -23.64
CA ASP A 97 0.08 2.12 -24.41
C ASP A 97 1.26 1.58 -23.58
N GLN A 98 1.40 2.04 -22.33
CA GLN A 98 2.41 1.60 -21.37
C GLN A 98 1.87 0.51 -20.42
N TYR A 99 0.59 0.18 -20.49
CA TYR A 99 -0.04 -0.81 -19.62
C TYR A 99 0.52 -2.21 -19.91
N ASN A 100 1.33 -2.73 -18.99
CA ASN A 100 1.88 -4.07 -19.10
C ASN A 100 2.26 -4.62 -17.71
N PRO A 101 1.37 -5.41 -17.07
CA PRO A 101 1.57 -5.88 -15.71
C PRO A 101 2.68 -6.93 -15.56
N LEU A 102 3.20 -7.48 -16.67
CA LEU A 102 4.42 -8.31 -16.64
C LEU A 102 5.67 -7.48 -16.37
N LYS A 103 5.66 -6.18 -16.68
CA LYS A 103 6.81 -5.28 -16.57
C LYS A 103 6.71 -4.30 -15.41
N THR A 104 5.50 -3.97 -14.96
CA THR A 104 5.32 -2.95 -13.95
C THR A 104 5.71 -3.44 -12.56
N THR A 105 6.30 -2.55 -11.75
CA THR A 105 6.93 -2.87 -10.47
C THR A 105 6.46 -1.98 -9.32
N THR A 106 6.41 -2.55 -8.13
CA THR A 106 6.12 -1.86 -6.85
C THR A 106 7.36 -1.23 -6.20
N TYR A 107 8.53 -1.26 -6.87
CA TYR A 107 9.79 -0.79 -6.32
C TYR A 107 9.73 0.63 -5.75
N GLY A 108 9.09 1.56 -6.46
CA GLY A 108 8.89 2.94 -5.98
C GLY A 108 8.10 3.04 -4.69
N THR A 109 7.11 2.17 -4.49
CA THR A 109 6.36 2.09 -3.23
C THR A 109 7.26 1.66 -2.08
N GLY A 110 8.16 0.68 -2.30
CA GLY A 110 9.16 0.31 -1.30
C GLY A 110 10.16 1.43 -1.00
N GLN A 111 10.51 2.26 -1.98
CA GLN A 111 11.34 3.46 -1.75
C GLN A 111 10.62 4.51 -0.90
N LEU A 112 9.30 4.69 -1.06
CA LEU A 112 8.51 5.56 -0.18
C LEU A 112 8.47 5.04 1.26
N ILE A 113 8.30 3.73 1.44
CA ILE A 113 8.36 3.08 2.75
C ILE A 113 9.74 3.28 3.38
N GLN A 114 10.81 3.07 2.61
CA GLN A 114 12.19 3.29 3.06
C GLN A 114 12.42 4.75 3.51
N ALA A 115 11.93 5.71 2.73
CA ALA A 115 12.02 7.13 3.08
C ALA A 115 11.22 7.46 4.36
N ALA A 116 10.06 6.83 4.57
CA ALA A 116 9.30 6.97 5.82
C ALA A 116 10.07 6.41 7.04
N ILE A 117 10.73 5.26 6.88
CA ILE A 117 11.60 4.67 7.92
C ILE A 117 12.74 5.63 8.26
N GLU A 118 13.42 6.16 7.24
CA GLU A 118 14.53 7.12 7.42
C GLU A 118 14.09 8.43 8.07
N ARG A 119 12.84 8.85 7.81
CA ARG A 119 12.22 10.00 8.47
C ARG A 119 11.89 9.76 9.94
N GLY A 120 11.94 8.49 10.38
CA GLY A 120 11.74 8.06 11.76
C GLY A 120 10.31 7.61 12.05
N ALA A 121 9.60 7.07 11.06
CA ALA A 121 8.27 6.49 11.27
C ALA A 121 8.32 5.25 12.17
N ASP A 122 7.43 5.21 13.16
CA ASP A 122 7.21 4.02 13.99
C ASP A 122 6.13 3.10 13.37
N GLN A 123 5.29 3.66 12.49
CA GLN A 123 4.23 2.96 11.77
C GLN A 123 4.07 3.49 10.34
N VAL A 124 3.77 2.60 9.40
CA VAL A 124 3.33 2.93 8.05
C VAL A 124 1.88 2.48 7.85
N LEU A 125 1.03 3.40 7.42
CA LEU A 125 -0.28 3.15 6.86
C LEU A 125 -0.14 3.09 5.33
N LEU A 126 -0.19 1.90 4.76
CA LEU A 126 -0.02 1.66 3.33
C LEU A 126 -1.39 1.59 2.65
N ALA A 127 -1.74 2.67 1.94
CA ALA A 127 -2.92 2.73 1.07
C ALA A 127 -2.57 2.12 -0.30
N ILE A 128 -3.31 1.08 -0.71
CA ILE A 128 -2.93 0.24 -1.86
C ILE A 128 -3.86 0.34 -3.08
N GLY A 129 -4.84 1.24 -3.08
CA GLY A 129 -5.70 1.47 -4.25
C GLY A 129 -4.92 1.96 -5.47
N GLY A 130 -5.51 1.78 -6.66
CA GLY A 130 -5.03 2.41 -7.90
C GLY A 130 -3.75 1.83 -8.53
N SER A 131 -3.28 0.66 -8.11
CA SER A 131 -2.05 0.02 -8.61
C SER A 131 -1.98 -0.22 -10.13
N ALA A 132 -0.78 -0.08 -10.71
CA ALA A 132 -0.44 -0.50 -12.08
C ALA A 132 0.17 -1.92 -12.17
N THR A 133 0.43 -2.54 -11.02
CA THR A 133 1.37 -3.67 -10.88
C THR A 133 0.67 -5.00 -10.63
N VAL A 134 1.31 -6.11 -11.03
CA VAL A 134 0.95 -7.48 -10.62
C VAL A 134 2.25 -8.25 -10.33
N ASP A 135 3.07 -7.73 -9.43
CA ASP A 135 4.40 -8.26 -9.10
C ASP A 135 4.45 -8.91 -7.70
N GLY A 136 3.31 -9.10 -7.04
CA GLY A 136 3.25 -9.73 -5.72
C GLY A 136 3.90 -8.90 -4.60
N GLY A 137 4.18 -7.61 -4.83
CA GLY A 137 4.92 -6.77 -3.89
C GLY A 137 6.43 -7.06 -3.84
N VAL A 138 6.95 -7.89 -4.76
CA VAL A 138 8.38 -8.23 -4.82
C VAL A 138 9.24 -7.00 -5.09
N GLY A 139 8.79 -6.08 -5.96
CA GLY A 139 9.50 -4.82 -6.20
C GLY A 139 9.67 -4.00 -4.92
N ALA A 140 8.59 -3.84 -4.13
CA ALA A 140 8.63 -3.13 -2.86
C ALA A 140 9.56 -3.82 -1.85
N ALA A 141 9.54 -5.15 -1.76
CA ALA A 141 10.45 -5.91 -0.90
C ALA A 141 11.91 -5.73 -1.31
N MET A 142 12.22 -5.76 -2.61
CA MET A 142 13.57 -5.50 -3.14
C MET A 142 14.09 -4.12 -2.75
N ALA A 143 13.25 -3.08 -2.84
CA ALA A 143 13.62 -1.72 -2.44
C ALA A 143 13.93 -1.61 -0.93
N LEU A 144 13.36 -2.50 -0.12
CA LEU A 144 13.64 -2.60 1.33
C LEU A 144 14.84 -3.51 1.62
N GLY A 145 15.48 -4.09 0.61
CA GLY A 145 16.73 -4.84 0.74
C GLY A 145 16.57 -6.37 0.71
N TRP A 146 15.36 -6.90 0.51
CA TRP A 146 15.19 -8.32 0.22
C TRP A 146 15.81 -8.66 -1.13
N ARG A 147 16.34 -9.87 -1.26
CA ARG A 147 16.90 -10.37 -2.53
C ARG A 147 16.14 -11.61 -2.98
N PHE A 148 15.94 -11.70 -4.28
CA PHE A 148 15.22 -12.78 -4.93
C PHE A 148 16.12 -13.33 -6.03
N LEU A 149 16.63 -14.54 -5.83
CA LEU A 149 17.67 -15.11 -6.68
C LEU A 149 17.12 -16.18 -7.62
N ASP A 150 17.67 -16.24 -8.83
CA ASP A 150 17.41 -17.27 -9.83
C ASP A 150 18.22 -18.56 -9.57
N SER A 151 18.20 -19.51 -10.51
CA SER A 151 18.94 -20.78 -10.39
C SER A 151 20.46 -20.62 -10.45
N ASP A 152 20.94 -19.51 -10.98
CA ASP A 152 22.36 -19.18 -11.08
C ASP A 152 22.84 -18.32 -9.90
N GLY A 153 21.95 -18.02 -8.93
CA GLY A 153 22.24 -17.17 -7.78
C GLY A 153 22.29 -15.67 -8.09
N ARG A 154 21.72 -15.24 -9.23
CA ARG A 154 21.63 -13.82 -9.62
C ARG A 154 20.28 -13.24 -9.23
N ASP A 155 20.24 -11.94 -8.92
CA ASP A 155 18.97 -11.25 -8.66
C ASP A 155 18.07 -11.30 -9.90
N ILE A 156 16.79 -11.65 -9.71
CA ILE A 156 15.79 -11.69 -10.79
C ILE A 156 15.44 -10.27 -11.29
N GLY A 157 14.78 -10.20 -12.44
CA GLY A 157 14.24 -8.95 -12.97
C GLY A 157 13.08 -8.37 -12.13
N LEU A 158 12.69 -7.13 -12.47
CA LEU A 158 11.50 -6.48 -11.90
C LEU A 158 10.22 -6.85 -12.67
N GLY A 159 9.09 -6.76 -11.98
CA GLY A 159 7.76 -6.94 -12.54
C GLY A 159 7.23 -8.37 -12.48
N GLY A 160 5.92 -8.51 -12.74
CA GLY A 160 5.21 -9.78 -12.59
C GLY A 160 5.73 -10.92 -13.48
N GLY A 161 6.40 -10.60 -14.59
CA GLY A 161 6.96 -11.59 -15.51
C GLY A 161 8.15 -12.36 -14.94
N ALA A 162 8.94 -11.74 -14.04
CA ALA A 162 10.18 -12.32 -13.51
C ALA A 162 9.95 -13.28 -12.33
N LEU A 163 8.73 -13.32 -11.76
CA LEU A 163 8.50 -14.07 -10.51
C LEU A 163 8.72 -15.59 -10.67
N SER A 164 8.54 -16.15 -11.87
CA SER A 164 8.79 -17.58 -12.13
C SER A 164 10.27 -17.97 -11.99
N GLU A 165 11.18 -17.00 -12.07
CA GLU A 165 12.62 -17.22 -11.98
C GLU A 165 13.05 -17.46 -10.53
N ILE A 166 12.25 -17.05 -9.53
CA ILE A 166 12.60 -17.09 -8.11
C ILE A 166 12.91 -18.53 -7.66
N ARG A 167 14.13 -18.73 -7.16
CA ARG A 167 14.60 -19.96 -6.52
C ARG A 167 14.89 -19.77 -5.04
N GLU A 168 15.45 -18.63 -4.65
CA GLU A 168 15.82 -18.33 -3.28
C GLU A 168 15.39 -16.91 -2.89
N ILE A 169 14.88 -16.76 -1.68
CA ILE A 169 14.48 -15.50 -1.07
C ILE A 169 15.41 -15.26 0.12
N LEU A 170 16.19 -14.19 0.05
CA LEU A 170 17.11 -13.80 1.11
C LEU A 170 16.59 -12.55 1.82
N PRO A 171 16.56 -12.55 3.16
CA PRO A 171 16.24 -11.35 3.93
C PRO A 171 17.33 -10.28 3.73
N PRO A 172 17.01 -9.01 3.98
CA PRO A 172 18.00 -7.95 3.99
C PRO A 172 19.14 -8.27 4.96
N ALA A 173 20.38 -8.03 4.54
CA ALA A 173 21.52 -8.14 5.43
C ALA A 173 21.37 -7.14 6.59
N ASP A 174 21.82 -7.52 7.81
CA ASP A 174 21.79 -6.67 9.00
C ASP A 174 22.30 -5.25 8.67
N GLY A 175 21.37 -4.28 8.60
CA GLY A 175 21.67 -2.90 8.26
C GLY A 175 20.93 -2.31 7.05
N ALA A 176 20.31 -3.13 6.19
CA ALA A 176 19.49 -2.65 5.07
C ALA A 176 18.02 -2.48 5.49
N GLY A 177 17.61 -1.23 5.71
CA GLY A 177 16.27 -0.66 5.45
C GLY A 177 14.96 -1.34 5.90
N ALA A 178 14.76 -2.65 5.74
CA ALA A 178 13.45 -3.27 5.93
C ALA A 178 12.99 -3.26 7.40
N PRO A 179 11.66 -3.19 7.62
CA PRO A 179 11.07 -3.73 8.84
C PRO A 179 11.54 -5.18 9.00
N CYS A 180 12.40 -5.41 9.99
CA CYS A 180 12.98 -6.72 10.24
C CYS A 180 11.84 -7.69 10.62
N PRO A 181 11.67 -8.82 9.91
CA PRO A 181 10.76 -9.85 10.37
C PRO A 181 11.24 -10.26 11.75
N VAL A 182 10.40 -10.10 12.78
CA VAL A 182 10.72 -10.56 14.12
C VAL A 182 10.95 -12.06 13.99
N THR A 183 12.21 -12.49 14.06
CA THR A 183 12.57 -13.90 14.12
C THR A 183 11.86 -14.49 15.33
N ARG A 184 10.75 -15.21 15.11
CA ARG A 184 10.11 -15.99 16.16
C ARG A 184 10.95 -17.25 16.38
N GLY A 185 12.08 -17.08 17.06
CA GLY A 185 12.99 -18.11 17.57
C GLY A 185 13.42 -17.77 19.01
N PRO A 186 13.81 -18.75 19.84
CA PRO A 186 13.71 -18.66 21.29
C PRO A 186 14.69 -17.64 21.90
N LYS A 187 14.22 -16.97 22.95
CA LYS A 187 14.96 -16.06 23.83
C LYS A 187 16.41 -16.52 24.03
N ASP A 188 17.37 -15.75 23.55
CA ASP A 188 18.70 -15.75 24.13
C ASP A 188 19.19 -14.33 24.36
N GLU A 189 19.33 -14.02 25.64
CA GLU A 189 19.84 -12.77 26.17
C GLU A 189 21.37 -12.69 25.98
N ARG A 190 21.85 -11.46 25.76
CA ARG A 190 23.22 -10.92 25.97
C ARG A 190 24.19 -11.03 24.80
N ARG A 191 24.44 -9.87 24.19
CA ARG A 191 25.73 -9.16 24.36
C ARG A 191 25.62 -7.72 23.87
N ALA A 192 25.73 -6.78 24.80
CA ALA A 192 25.95 -5.37 24.52
C ALA A 192 27.46 -5.14 24.32
N THR A 193 27.83 -4.53 23.19
CA THR A 193 29.06 -3.75 23.06
C THR A 193 28.74 -2.45 22.35
N SER A 194 29.18 -1.38 22.99
CA SER A 194 29.00 0.04 22.70
C SER A 194 29.34 0.44 21.26
N ASP A 195 28.36 0.99 20.55
CA ASP A 195 28.61 1.91 19.42
C ASP A 195 27.47 2.94 19.36
N GLU A 196 27.77 4.16 19.80
CA GLU A 196 26.86 5.32 19.90
C GLU A 196 26.64 5.93 18.50
N ARG A 197 25.92 5.20 17.65
CA ARG A 197 25.18 5.72 16.48
C ARG A 197 24.24 4.69 15.83
N ARG A 198 23.87 3.64 16.57
CA ARG A 198 22.75 2.78 16.16
C ARG A 198 21.46 3.58 16.33
N LEU A 199 20.85 4.00 15.23
CA LEU A 199 19.41 4.25 15.22
C LEU A 199 18.79 3.03 15.90
N ASP A 200 18.11 3.26 17.00
CA ASP A 200 17.39 2.24 17.76
C ASP A 200 16.25 1.74 16.86
N ARG A 201 16.57 0.85 15.91
CA ARG A 201 15.67 0.39 14.83
C ARG A 201 14.67 -0.57 15.43
N ARG A 202 13.65 -0.01 16.06
CA ARG A 202 12.45 -0.73 16.49
C ARG A 202 11.78 -1.34 15.25
N PRO A 203 11.17 -2.53 15.35
CA PRO A 203 10.37 -3.08 14.27
C PRO A 203 9.26 -2.08 13.92
N MET A 204 9.21 -1.65 12.66
CA MET A 204 8.19 -0.72 12.18
C MET A 204 6.90 -1.50 11.91
N ALA A 205 5.79 -1.05 12.47
CA ALA A 205 4.49 -1.65 12.22
C ALA A 205 3.96 -1.21 10.84
N VAL A 206 3.66 -2.15 9.95
CA VAL A 206 2.99 -1.85 8.68
C VAL A 206 1.53 -2.28 8.76
N LYS A 207 0.60 -1.35 8.51
CA LYS A 207 -0.82 -1.63 8.29
C LYS A 207 -1.14 -1.39 6.83
N VAL A 208 -1.69 -2.38 6.16
CA VAL A 208 -2.16 -2.27 4.78
C VAL A 208 -3.66 -2.03 4.81
N LEU A 209 -4.10 -0.91 4.24
CA LEU A 209 -5.51 -0.54 4.16
C LEU A 209 -6.15 -1.30 3.01
N CYS A 210 -6.96 -2.31 3.33
CA CYS A 210 -7.50 -3.27 2.37
C CYS A 210 -8.96 -3.58 2.67
N ASP A 211 -9.86 -3.14 1.80
CA ASP A 211 -11.31 -3.36 1.90
C ASP A 211 -11.83 -4.39 0.87
N VAL A 212 -10.94 -5.24 0.32
CA VAL A 212 -11.29 -6.35 -0.59
C VAL A 212 -10.77 -7.68 -0.06
N ASP A 213 -11.49 -8.77 -0.37
CA ASP A 213 -11.17 -10.12 0.11
C ASP A 213 -10.49 -11.02 -0.94
N ASN A 214 -10.28 -10.52 -2.16
CA ASN A 214 -9.70 -11.30 -3.26
C ASN A 214 -8.37 -11.98 -2.85
N PRO A 215 -8.23 -13.31 -3.03
CA PRO A 215 -7.00 -14.02 -2.72
C PRO A 215 -5.89 -13.69 -3.72
N LEU A 216 -4.67 -14.17 -3.47
CA LEU A 216 -3.53 -13.89 -4.32
C LEU A 216 -3.68 -14.50 -5.72
N CYS A 217 -4.13 -15.75 -5.79
CA CYS A 217 -4.19 -16.56 -7.01
C CYS A 217 -5.57 -17.22 -7.20
N GLY A 218 -5.82 -17.79 -8.38
CA GLY A 218 -7.02 -18.55 -8.69
C GLY A 218 -8.11 -17.73 -9.36
N GLU A 219 -9.33 -18.27 -9.49
CA GLU A 219 -10.44 -17.66 -10.25
C GLU A 219 -10.76 -16.22 -9.82
N HIS A 220 -10.66 -15.95 -8.52
CA HIS A 220 -10.86 -14.62 -7.93
C HIS A 220 -9.56 -13.90 -7.55
N GLY A 221 -8.43 -14.38 -8.08
CA GLY A 221 -7.08 -13.93 -7.76
C GLY A 221 -6.70 -12.58 -8.38
N ALA A 222 -5.56 -12.04 -7.94
CA ALA A 222 -5.09 -10.71 -8.33
C ALA A 222 -4.97 -10.53 -9.86
N ALA A 223 -4.37 -11.52 -10.54
CA ALA A 223 -4.15 -11.48 -11.98
C ALA A 223 -5.46 -11.52 -12.77
N ARG A 224 -6.42 -12.37 -12.37
CA ARG A 224 -7.68 -12.56 -13.09
C ARG A 224 -8.66 -11.41 -12.90
N VAL A 225 -8.74 -10.88 -11.68
CA VAL A 225 -9.69 -9.82 -11.32
C VAL A 225 -9.16 -8.44 -11.71
N TYR A 226 -7.89 -8.15 -11.42
CA TYR A 226 -7.33 -6.81 -11.59
C TYR A 226 -6.31 -6.68 -12.72
N GLY A 227 -5.84 -7.79 -13.32
CA GLY A 227 -4.92 -7.76 -14.45
C GLY A 227 -5.49 -7.07 -15.71
N PRO A 228 -6.74 -7.36 -16.13
CA PRO A 228 -7.29 -6.80 -17.38
C PRO A 228 -7.32 -5.27 -17.41
N GLN A 229 -7.73 -4.61 -16.32
CA GLN A 229 -7.72 -3.14 -16.22
C GLN A 229 -6.30 -2.53 -16.24
N LYS A 230 -5.27 -3.34 -15.96
CA LYS A 230 -3.85 -2.97 -16.02
C LYS A 230 -3.21 -3.32 -17.38
N GLY A 231 -4.00 -3.78 -18.35
CA GLY A 231 -3.54 -4.15 -19.70
C GLY A 231 -3.13 -5.61 -19.88
N ALA A 232 -3.45 -6.51 -18.95
CA ALA A 232 -3.19 -7.94 -19.14
C ALA A 232 -4.11 -8.53 -20.23
N THR A 233 -3.53 -9.17 -21.24
CA THR A 233 -4.27 -10.06 -22.15
C THR A 233 -4.63 -11.37 -21.42
N PRO A 234 -5.58 -12.18 -21.93
CA PRO A 234 -5.87 -13.49 -21.34
C PRO A 234 -4.62 -14.37 -21.14
N GLU A 235 -3.68 -14.35 -22.08
CA GLU A 235 -2.41 -15.08 -21.97
C GLU A 235 -1.53 -14.51 -20.85
N MET A 236 -1.44 -13.18 -20.73
CA MET A 236 -0.71 -12.54 -19.64
C MET A 236 -1.32 -12.87 -18.28
N VAL A 237 -2.65 -12.96 -18.19
CA VAL A 237 -3.36 -13.33 -16.96
C VAL A 237 -2.95 -14.73 -16.50
N GLU A 238 -2.89 -15.71 -17.40
CA GLU A 238 -2.43 -17.08 -17.04
C GLU A 238 -0.97 -17.09 -16.58
N ILE A 239 -0.10 -16.34 -17.25
CA ILE A 239 1.31 -16.22 -16.86
C ILE A 239 1.42 -15.59 -15.47
N LEU A 240 0.72 -14.48 -15.23
CA LEU A 240 0.76 -13.76 -13.96
C LEU A 240 0.20 -14.59 -12.80
N ASP A 241 -0.92 -15.29 -13.00
CA ASP A 241 -1.52 -16.16 -11.98
C ASP A 241 -0.58 -17.32 -11.62
N ALA A 242 0.05 -17.95 -12.61
CA ALA A 242 1.06 -18.99 -12.39
C ALA A 242 2.31 -18.46 -11.68
N ASN A 243 2.77 -17.26 -12.05
CA ASN A 243 3.92 -16.58 -11.46
C ASN A 243 3.67 -16.21 -9.99
N LEU A 244 2.48 -15.69 -9.68
CA LEU A 244 2.06 -15.41 -8.29
C LEU A 244 1.92 -16.70 -7.47
N ALA A 245 1.40 -17.78 -8.07
CA ALA A 245 1.31 -19.07 -7.39
C ALA A 245 2.69 -19.64 -7.05
N HIS A 246 3.66 -19.51 -7.97
CA HIS A 246 5.05 -19.88 -7.73
C HIS A 246 5.69 -19.02 -6.62
N LEU A 247 5.46 -17.71 -6.62
CA LEU A 247 5.91 -16.83 -5.54
C LEU A 247 5.35 -17.27 -4.18
N ALA A 248 4.04 -17.54 -4.10
CA ALA A 248 3.39 -17.97 -2.87
C ALA A 248 3.97 -19.29 -2.34
N GLU A 249 4.26 -20.24 -3.24
CA GLU A 249 4.89 -21.51 -2.88
C GLU A 249 6.34 -21.32 -2.38
N ARG A 250 7.10 -20.40 -2.98
CA ARG A 250 8.46 -20.06 -2.51
C ARG A 250 8.43 -19.43 -1.13
N ILE A 251 7.53 -18.48 -0.89
CA ILE A 251 7.36 -17.82 0.42
C ILE A 251 6.96 -18.84 1.48
N LYS A 252 6.01 -19.71 1.18
CA LYS A 252 5.59 -20.78 2.11
C LYS A 252 6.73 -21.72 2.46
N ASN A 253 7.51 -22.16 1.48
CA ASN A 253 8.58 -23.14 1.69
C ASN A 253 9.82 -22.55 2.37
N GLN A 254 10.13 -21.28 2.14
CA GLN A 254 11.38 -20.67 2.64
C GLN A 254 11.19 -19.77 3.85
N LEU A 255 10.03 -19.12 3.97
CA LEU A 255 9.71 -18.21 5.07
C LEU A 255 8.64 -18.78 6.01
N GLY A 256 7.92 -19.83 5.61
CA GLY A 256 6.87 -20.46 6.43
C GLY A 256 5.51 -19.74 6.40
N GLU A 257 5.37 -18.67 5.63
CA GLU A 257 4.16 -17.85 5.56
C GLU A 257 3.20 -18.33 4.46
N ASN A 258 1.91 -18.52 4.79
CA ASN A 258 0.89 -18.87 3.79
C ASN A 258 0.11 -17.62 3.35
N ILE A 259 0.59 -16.99 2.27
CA ILE A 259 -0.05 -15.81 1.70
C ILE A 259 -1.07 -16.10 0.60
N LYS A 260 -1.14 -17.35 0.10
CA LYS A 260 -1.95 -17.70 -1.07
C LYS A 260 -3.45 -17.54 -0.82
N ASP A 261 -3.88 -18.04 0.35
CA ASP A 261 -5.29 -18.14 0.73
C ASP A 261 -5.72 -17.03 1.70
N LEU A 262 -4.81 -16.10 2.02
CA LEU A 262 -5.09 -14.99 2.92
C LEU A 262 -6.12 -14.05 2.27
N PRO A 263 -7.28 -13.77 2.91
CA PRO A 263 -8.24 -12.81 2.38
C PRO A 263 -7.60 -11.44 2.16
N GLY A 264 -7.83 -10.86 0.98
CA GLY A 264 -7.26 -9.57 0.58
C GLY A 264 -5.81 -9.60 0.12
N SER A 265 -5.14 -10.76 0.14
CA SER A 265 -3.76 -10.90 -0.36
C SER A 265 -3.61 -10.51 -1.83
N GLY A 266 -4.66 -10.65 -2.65
CA GLY A 266 -4.65 -10.27 -4.05
C GLY A 266 -4.75 -8.77 -4.30
N ALA A 267 -5.04 -7.97 -3.27
CA ALA A 267 -5.16 -6.53 -3.41
C ALA A 267 -3.89 -5.91 -3.97
N ALA A 268 -4.08 -4.93 -4.85
CA ALA A 268 -3.01 -4.20 -5.52
C ALA A 268 -2.00 -5.08 -6.27
N GLY A 269 -2.47 -6.15 -6.92
CA GLY A 269 -1.61 -7.05 -7.69
C GLY A 269 -0.71 -7.93 -6.83
N GLY A 270 -1.13 -8.21 -5.58
CA GLY A 270 -0.39 -9.00 -4.62
C GLY A 270 0.55 -8.20 -3.71
N LEU A 271 0.56 -6.86 -3.79
CA LEU A 271 1.35 -6.04 -2.87
C LEU A 271 0.93 -6.26 -1.41
N ALA A 272 -0.37 -6.48 -1.14
CA ALA A 272 -0.85 -6.85 0.18
C ALA A 272 -0.18 -8.14 0.71
N ALA A 273 -0.12 -9.17 -0.14
CA ALA A 273 0.55 -10.42 0.18
C ALA A 273 2.06 -10.24 0.44
N GLY A 274 2.73 -9.46 -0.42
CA GLY A 274 4.15 -9.13 -0.25
C GLY A 274 4.42 -8.33 1.02
N ALA A 275 3.56 -7.38 1.38
CA ALA A 275 3.68 -6.63 2.62
C ALA A 275 3.56 -7.54 3.85
N VAL A 276 2.62 -8.51 3.84
CA VAL A 276 2.50 -9.50 4.91
C VAL A 276 3.77 -10.37 5.00
N ALA A 277 4.25 -10.90 3.87
CA ALA A 277 5.40 -11.81 3.85
C ALA A 277 6.73 -11.14 4.20
N PHE A 278 6.96 -9.91 3.73
CA PHE A 278 8.27 -9.27 3.75
C PHE A 278 8.38 -8.08 4.70
N MET A 279 7.24 -7.60 5.23
CA MET A 279 7.18 -6.42 6.09
C MET A 279 6.45 -6.67 7.42
N ASP A 280 6.07 -7.92 7.71
CA ASP A 280 5.25 -8.32 8.87
C ASP A 280 3.98 -7.46 8.98
N ALA A 281 3.39 -7.14 7.82
CA ALA A 281 2.26 -6.23 7.75
C ALA A 281 0.95 -6.89 8.19
N ARG A 282 0.00 -6.08 8.65
CA ARG A 282 -1.37 -6.50 8.94
C ARG A 282 -2.33 -5.84 7.97
N LEU A 283 -3.24 -6.64 7.42
CA LEU A 283 -4.39 -6.14 6.67
C LEU A 283 -5.42 -5.61 7.67
N VAL A 284 -5.86 -4.38 7.46
CA VAL A 284 -6.89 -3.70 8.26
C VAL A 284 -7.88 -3.02 7.31
N SER A 285 -9.11 -2.80 7.77
CA SER A 285 -10.09 -2.04 6.98
C SER A 285 -9.62 -0.59 6.82
N GLY A 286 -9.65 -0.10 5.59
CA GLY A 286 -9.29 1.27 5.25
C GLY A 286 -10.28 2.26 5.86
N VAL A 287 -11.57 1.99 5.68
CA VAL A 287 -12.66 2.78 6.29
C VAL A 287 -12.49 2.89 7.80
N ASP A 288 -12.28 1.78 8.51
CA ASP A 288 -12.19 1.80 9.97
C ASP A 288 -10.99 2.62 10.46
N GLU A 289 -9.85 2.50 9.79
CA GLU A 289 -8.67 3.30 10.13
C GLU A 289 -8.93 4.79 9.87
N VAL A 290 -9.59 5.17 8.77
CA VAL A 290 -9.96 6.57 8.50
C VAL A 290 -10.93 7.11 9.55
N ILE A 291 -11.94 6.33 9.93
CA ILE A 291 -12.88 6.69 11.01
C ILE A 291 -12.14 6.91 12.33
N ALA A 292 -11.20 6.03 12.67
CA ALA A 292 -10.43 6.13 13.90
C ALA A 292 -9.56 7.40 13.95
N GLN A 293 -8.96 7.78 12.82
CA GLN A 293 -8.04 8.91 12.73
C GLN A 293 -8.75 10.26 12.62
N ASN A 294 -9.96 10.32 12.03
CA ASN A 294 -10.66 11.58 11.80
C ASN A 294 -11.65 11.97 12.91
N GLY A 295 -11.83 11.14 13.94
CA GLY A 295 -12.69 11.42 15.10
C GLY A 295 -14.19 11.36 14.79
N LEU A 296 -14.60 10.74 13.69
CA LEU A 296 -16.00 10.73 13.23
C LEU A 296 -16.97 10.23 14.30
N CYS A 297 -16.62 9.18 15.06
CA CYS A 297 -17.50 8.63 16.09
C CYS A 297 -17.88 9.64 17.18
N GLN A 298 -16.96 10.55 17.53
CA GLN A 298 -17.22 11.57 18.56
C GLN A 298 -18.17 12.64 18.02
N GLU A 299 -17.97 13.08 16.78
CA GLU A 299 -18.83 14.07 16.12
C GLU A 299 -20.24 13.53 15.84
N LEU A 300 -20.35 12.25 15.49
CA LEU A 300 -21.65 11.61 15.24
C LEU A 300 -22.55 11.53 16.48
N ALA A 301 -21.96 11.49 17.68
CA ALA A 301 -22.72 11.37 18.92
C ALA A 301 -23.60 12.61 19.19
N ASP A 302 -23.12 13.79 18.78
CA ASP A 302 -23.78 15.08 18.99
C ASP A 302 -24.45 15.63 17.72
N ALA A 303 -24.45 14.87 16.62
CA ALA A 303 -24.95 15.34 15.33
C ALA A 303 -26.48 15.21 15.22
N ASP A 304 -27.16 16.31 14.87
CA ASP A 304 -28.58 16.28 14.50
C ASP A 304 -28.79 15.66 13.10
N TRP A 305 -27.86 15.91 12.17
CA TRP A 305 -27.93 15.52 10.77
C TRP A 305 -26.58 14.99 10.29
N VAL A 306 -26.60 13.91 9.50
CA VAL A 306 -25.41 13.34 8.86
C VAL A 306 -25.62 13.36 7.35
N ILE A 307 -24.66 13.94 6.63
CA ILE A 307 -24.65 13.98 5.17
C ILE A 307 -23.42 13.23 4.68
N THR A 308 -23.65 12.21 3.85
CA THR A 308 -22.61 11.42 3.22
C THR A 308 -22.90 11.23 1.73
N GLY A 309 -21.93 10.68 1.01
CA GLY A 309 -22.01 10.41 -0.42
C GLY A 309 -20.65 10.01 -0.98
N GLU A 310 -20.67 9.34 -2.11
CA GLU A 310 -19.53 8.92 -2.91
C GLU A 310 -19.88 9.03 -4.41
N GLY A 311 -18.87 9.09 -5.26
CA GLY A 311 -19.06 9.00 -6.72
C GLY A 311 -18.46 7.73 -7.29
N ARG A 312 -19.19 7.08 -8.19
CA ARG A 312 -18.87 5.75 -8.70
C ARG A 312 -18.86 5.72 -10.24
N PHE A 313 -17.95 4.94 -10.81
CA PHE A 313 -17.85 4.69 -12.26
C PHE A 313 -18.07 3.22 -12.67
N ASP A 314 -18.00 2.27 -11.73
CA ASP A 314 -18.14 0.84 -11.99
C ASP A 314 -19.26 0.19 -11.15
N THR A 315 -19.47 -1.12 -11.26
CA THR A 315 -20.47 -1.88 -10.49
C THR A 315 -19.91 -2.59 -9.26
N GLN A 316 -18.77 -2.18 -8.69
CA GLN A 316 -18.20 -2.85 -7.50
C GLN A 316 -18.41 -2.16 -6.13
N SER A 317 -18.70 -0.86 -6.05
CA SER A 317 -18.92 -0.13 -4.77
C SER A 317 -20.40 0.01 -4.32
N LEU A 318 -21.17 -1.05 -4.09
CA LEU A 318 -22.42 -0.97 -3.26
C LEU A 318 -22.59 -2.23 -2.43
#